data_AF-A0A842HDP4-F1
#
_entry.id   AF-A0A842HDP4-F1
#
_cell.length_a   1.000
_cell.length_b   1.000
_cell.length_c   1.000
_cell.angle_alpha   90.00
_cell.angle_beta   90.00
_cell.angle_gamma   90.00
#
_symmetry.space_group_name_H-M   'P 1'
#
loop_
_entity.id
_entity.type
_entity.pdbx_description
1 polymer ?
#
loop_
_entity_poly.entity_id
_entity_poly.type
_entity_poly.pdbx_seq_one_letter_code
_entity_poly.pdbx_strand_id
1 'polypeptide(L)'
;MRLSPKFMHQFLTGFLAVGLVAVVAVFSLLLLRTWREYSVHQTRETALQQSLERAQAESAYKKAYLNKLLTDSTFFERVARERLGYSRENEIIIRFEDE
;
A
#
# COMPACT_ATOMS: atom_id res chain seq x y z
N MET A 1 -50.32 -30.24 38.30
CA MET A 1 -50.63 -29.33 37.17
C MET A 1 -49.87 -29.83 35.94
N ARG A 2 -50.52 -30.60 35.07
CA ARG A 2 -49.87 -31.22 33.89
C ARG A 2 -49.83 -30.17 32.78
N LEU A 3 -48.70 -29.48 32.61
CA LEU A 3 -48.49 -28.52 31.52
C LEU A 3 -48.66 -29.25 30.18
N SER A 4 -49.51 -28.71 29.30
CA SER A 4 -49.77 -29.33 28.01
C SER A 4 -48.49 -29.37 27.16
N PRO A 5 -48.20 -30.46 26.44
CA PRO A 5 -46.95 -30.61 25.68
C PRO A 5 -46.78 -29.51 24.62
N LYS A 6 -47.88 -28.97 24.09
CA LYS A 6 -47.88 -27.88 23.11
C LYS A 6 -47.23 -26.60 23.65
N PHE A 7 -47.46 -26.28 24.92
CA PHE A 7 -46.89 -25.08 25.56
C PHE A 7 -45.37 -25.17 25.68
N MET A 8 -44.85 -26.36 26.01
CA MET A 8 -43.41 -26.59 26.14
C MET A 8 -42.68 -26.50 24.79
N HIS A 9 -43.30 -27.01 23.71
CA HIS A 9 -42.75 -26.85 22.36
C HIS A 9 -42.74 -25.39 21.90
N GLN A 10 -43.80 -24.63 22.16
CA GLN A 10 -43.87 -23.21 21.79
C GLN A 10 -42.79 -22.38 22.50
N PHE A 11 -42.54 -22.64 23.78
CA PHE A 11 -41.43 -22.01 24.51
C PHE A 11 -40.06 -22.40 23.95
N LEU A 12 -39.85 -23.69 23.66
CA LEU A 12 -38.59 -24.16 23.08
C LEU A 12 -38.33 -23.54 21.71
N THR A 13 -39.35 -23.44 20.85
CA THR A 13 -39.23 -22.80 19.54
C THR A 13 -38.95 -21.30 19.66
N GLY A 14 -39.59 -20.61 20.63
CA GLY A 14 -39.32 -19.20 20.87
C GLY A 14 -37.89 -18.96 21.34
N PHE A 15 -37.40 -19.80 22.26
CA PHE A 15 -36.02 -19.72 22.75
C PHE A 15 -35.00 -19.97 21.62
N LEU A 16 -35.23 -20.98 20.78
CA LEU A 16 -34.40 -21.27 19.61
C LEU A 16 -34.40 -20.12 18.60
N ALA A 17 -35.55 -19.51 18.34
CA ALA A 17 -35.66 -18.38 17.42
C ALA A 17 -34.88 -17.16 17.92
N VAL A 18 -34.97 -16.85 19.22
CA VAL A 18 -34.19 -15.75 19.83
C VAL A 18 -32.69 -16.06 19.78
N GLY A 19 -32.30 -17.29 20.08
CA GLY A 19 -30.90 -17.73 19.96
C GLY A 19 -30.36 -17.59 18.53
N LEU A 20 -31.15 -17.97 17.53
CA LEU A 20 -30.78 -17.83 16.13
C LEU A 20 -30.62 -16.36 15.73
N VAL A 21 -31.53 -15.49 16.14
CA VAL A 21 -31.44 -14.04 15.88
C VAL A 21 -30.19 -13.44 16.53
N ALA A 22 -29.87 -13.83 17.76
CA ALA A 22 -28.66 -13.38 18.45
C ALA A 22 -27.39 -13.81 17.70
N VAL A 23 -27.32 -15.06 17.23
CA VAL A 23 -26.20 -15.56 16.42
C VAL A 23 -26.07 -14.77 15.12
N VAL A 24 -27.16 -14.58 14.38
CA VAL A 24 -27.14 -13.79 13.13
C VAL A 24 -26.69 -12.35 13.39
N ALA A 25 -27.13 -11.73 14.47
CA ALA A 25 -26.72 -10.38 14.84
C ALA A 25 -25.22 -10.29 15.13
N VAL A 26 -24.67 -11.22 15.92
CA VAL A 26 -23.23 -11.28 16.21
C VAL A 26 -22.42 -11.48 14.93
N PHE A 27 -22.78 -12.44 14.09
CA PHE A 27 -22.08 -12.68 12.83
C PHE A 27 -22.15 -11.48 11.88
N SER A 28 -23.29 -10.81 11.81
CA SER A 28 -23.44 -9.60 10.99
C SER A 28 -22.51 -8.48 11.46
N LEU A 29 -22.40 -8.27 12.77
CA LEU A 29 -21.48 -7.28 13.34
C LEU A 29 -20.00 -7.63 13.08
N LEU A 30 -19.64 -8.91 13.22
CA LEU A 30 -18.28 -9.38 12.92
C LEU A 30 -17.95 -9.16 11.45
N LEU A 31 -18.83 -9.54 10.53
CA LEU A 31 -18.63 -9.35 9.10
C LEU A 31 -18.45 -7.87 8.72
N LEU A 32 -19.29 -6.98 9.27
CA LEU A 32 -19.16 -5.55 9.02
C LEU A 32 -17.81 -4.99 9.51
N ARG A 33 -17.36 -5.46 10.69
CA ARG A 33 -16.05 -5.06 11.24
C ARG A 33 -14.90 -5.57 10.37
N THR A 34 -14.92 -6.85 10.02
CA THR A 34 -13.89 -7.46 9.17
C THR A 34 -13.83 -6.81 7.79
N TRP A 35 -14.97 -6.47 7.21
CA TRP A 35 -15.00 -5.81 5.90
C TRP A 35 -14.41 -4.40 5.93
N ARG A 36 -14.64 -3.64 7.01
CA ARG A 36 -14.00 -2.34 7.24
C ARG A 36 -12.50 -2.45 7.45
N GLU A 37 -12.05 -3.43 8.24
CA GLU A 37 -10.63 -3.67 8.45
C GLU A 37 -9.97 -4.08 7.12
N TYR A 38 -10.60 -4.96 6.34
CA TYR A 38 -10.13 -5.40 5.04
C TYR A 38 -9.92 -4.23 4.05
N SER A 39 -10.87 -3.31 3.94
CA SER A 39 -10.75 -2.17 3.02
C SER A 39 -9.60 -1.21 3.39
N VAL A 40 -9.36 -1.02 4.69
CA VAL A 40 -8.22 -0.25 5.19
C VAL A 40 -6.91 -0.95 4.86
N HIS A 41 -6.83 -2.28 5.05
CA HIS A 41 -5.65 -3.05 4.70
C HIS A 41 -5.36 -3.01 3.20
N GLN A 42 -6.37 -3.16 2.35
CA GLN A 42 -6.21 -3.13 0.90
C GLN A 42 -5.69 -1.78 0.38
N THR A 43 -6.18 -0.68 0.95
CA THR A 43 -5.70 0.66 0.59
C THR A 43 -4.22 0.82 0.96
N ARG A 44 -3.82 0.34 2.13
CA ARG A 44 -2.42 0.38 2.59
C ARG A 44 -1.52 -0.51 1.75
N GLU A 45 -1.96 -1.72 1.41
CA GLU A 45 -1.22 -2.62 0.52
C GLU A 45 -0.95 -1.97 -0.82
N THR A 46 -1.96 -1.33 -1.42
CA THR A 46 -1.80 -0.66 -2.72
C THR A 46 -0.79 0.49 -2.64
N ALA A 47 -0.84 1.30 -1.58
CA ALA A 47 0.11 2.40 -1.38
C ALA A 47 1.55 1.91 -1.13
N LEU A 48 1.70 0.81 -0.38
CA LEU A 48 3.00 0.18 -0.15
C LEU A 48 3.57 -0.43 -1.42
N GLN A 49 2.74 -1.11 -2.21
CA GLN A 49 3.11 -1.67 -3.51
C GLN A 49 3.67 -0.58 -4.44
N GLN A 50 2.95 0.54 -4.57
CA GLN A 50 3.39 1.68 -5.39
C GLN A 50 4.70 2.29 -4.89
N SER A 51 4.87 2.39 -3.56
CA SER A 51 6.10 2.92 -2.96
C SER A 51 7.28 1.99 -3.22
N LEU A 52 7.06 0.68 -3.16
CA LEU A 52 8.06 -0.34 -3.46
C LEU A 52 8.48 -0.31 -4.92
N GLU A 53 7.52 -0.23 -5.85
CA GLU A 53 7.80 -0.10 -7.29
C GLU A 53 8.63 1.15 -7.60
N ARG A 54 8.27 2.30 -7.01
CA ARG A 54 9.05 3.55 -7.16
C ARG A 54 10.47 3.41 -6.64
N ALA A 55 10.63 2.86 -5.43
CA ALA A 55 11.95 2.66 -4.82
C ALA A 55 12.83 1.70 -5.65
N GLN A 56 12.23 0.65 -6.21
CA GLN A 56 12.94 -0.28 -7.10
C GLN A 56 13.36 0.39 -8.41
N ALA A 57 12.48 1.18 -9.03
CA ALA A 57 12.81 1.93 -10.25
C ALA A 57 13.93 2.95 -10.01
N GLU A 58 13.86 3.71 -8.90
CA GLU A 58 14.93 4.62 -8.51
C GLU A 58 16.25 3.90 -8.24
N SER A 59 16.22 2.76 -7.56
CA SER A 59 17.41 1.95 -7.30
C SER A 59 18.03 1.46 -8.60
N ALA A 60 17.23 0.95 -9.53
CA ALA A 60 17.68 0.49 -10.83
C ALA A 60 18.32 1.65 -11.63
N TYR A 61 17.68 2.81 -11.66
CA TYR A 61 18.22 4.00 -12.30
C TYR A 61 19.57 4.42 -11.68
N LYS A 62 19.65 4.54 -10.35
CA LYS A 62 20.88 4.93 -9.64
C LYS A 62 22.01 3.93 -9.89
N LYS A 63 21.71 2.63 -9.90
CA LYS A 63 22.70 1.58 -10.23
C LYS A 63 23.19 1.69 -11.67
N ALA A 64 22.30 1.88 -12.64
CA ALA A 64 22.68 2.06 -14.03
C ALA A 64 23.52 3.33 -14.23
N TYR A 65 23.13 4.43 -13.57
CA TYR A 65 23.88 5.68 -13.58
C TYR A 65 25.29 5.50 -13.01
N LEU A 66 25.41 4.89 -11.83
CA LEU A 66 26.70 4.60 -11.20
C LEU A 66 27.57 3.70 -12.08
N ASN A 67 26.99 2.65 -12.65
CA ASN A 67 27.72 1.76 -13.55
C ASN A 67 28.28 2.55 -14.74
N LYS A 68 27.44 3.36 -15.40
CA LYS A 68 27.89 4.22 -16.51
C LYS A 68 28.98 5.19 -16.07
N LEU A 69 28.88 5.77 -14.88
CA LEU A 69 29.88 6.68 -14.33
C LEU A 69 31.23 6.00 -14.08
N LEU A 70 31.24 4.70 -13.78
CA LEU A 70 32.46 3.92 -13.56
C LEU A 70 33.05 3.36 -14.86
N THR A 71 32.21 3.02 -15.84
CA THR A 71 32.66 2.33 -17.07
C THR A 71 32.88 3.26 -18.27
N ASP A 72 32.26 4.44 -18.29
CA ASP A 72 32.35 5.40 -19.39
C ASP A 72 33.08 6.67 -18.95
N SER A 73 34.37 6.76 -19.30
CA SER A 73 35.24 7.89 -18.94
C SER A 73 34.77 9.22 -19.52
N THR A 74 34.15 9.21 -20.70
CA THR A 74 33.62 10.44 -21.33
C THR A 74 32.40 10.96 -20.59
N PHE A 75 31.54 10.05 -20.13
CA PHE A 75 30.40 10.39 -19.30
C PHE A 75 30.84 10.90 -17.92
N PHE A 76 31.83 10.25 -17.30
CA PHE A 76 32.41 10.70 -16.04
C PHE A 76 32.98 12.12 -16.14
N GLU A 77 33.83 12.39 -17.15
CA GLU A 77 34.46 13.71 -17.33
C GLU A 77 33.39 14.82 -17.47
N ARG A 78 32.33 14.55 -18.23
CA ARG A 78 31.20 15.48 -18.40
C ARG A 78 30.48 15.73 -17.07
N VAL A 79 30.16 14.69 -16.30
CA VAL A 79 29.47 14.82 -15.00
C VAL A 79 30.37 15.53 -13.98
N ALA A 80 31.66 15.19 -13.92
CA ALA A 80 32.63 15.85 -13.03
C ALA A 80 32.75 17.33 -13.36
N ARG A 81 32.81 17.67 -14.66
CA ARG A 81 32.86 19.04 -15.16
C ARG A 81 31.63 19.84 -14.77
N GLU A 82 30.44 19.29 -14.99
CA GLU A 82 29.16 19.90 -14.61
C GLU A 82 29.09 20.17 -13.10
N ARG A 83 29.49 19.20 -12.27
CA ARG A 83 29.50 19.34 -10.81
C ARG A 83 30.52 20.35 -10.28
N LEU A 84 31.68 20.42 -10.92
CA LEU A 84 32.74 21.38 -10.55
C LEU A 84 32.53 22.76 -11.20
N GLY A 85 31.56 22.91 -12.11
CA GLY A 85 31.30 24.15 -12.81
C GLY A 85 32.35 24.55 -13.83
N TYR A 86 33.20 23.61 -14.27
CA TYR A 86 34.20 23.86 -15.31
C TYR A 86 33.56 23.78 -16.70
N SER A 87 34.17 24.42 -17.70
CA SER A 87 33.78 24.31 -19.11
C SER A 87 35.02 23.95 -19.94
N ARG A 88 34.85 23.26 -21.08
CA ARG A 88 35.93 23.16 -22.08
C ARG A 88 36.13 24.53 -22.74
N GLU A 89 37.32 24.77 -23.31
CA GLU A 89 37.71 26.07 -23.88
C GLU A 89 36.71 26.65 -24.91
N ASN A 90 35.85 25.82 -25.52
CA ASN A 90 34.86 26.23 -26.52
C ASN A 90 33.39 25.89 -26.16
N GLU A 91 33.05 25.76 -24.87
CA GLU A 91 31.70 25.36 -24.44
C GLU A 91 31.07 26.45 -23.55
N ILE A 92 29.82 26.84 -23.85
CA ILE A 92 29.05 27.83 -23.06
C ILE A 92 28.10 27.06 -22.16
N ILE A 93 28.30 27.15 -20.83
CA ILE A 93 27.39 26.56 -19.85
C ILE A 93 26.40 27.65 -19.39
N ILE A 94 25.12 27.46 -19.71
CA ILE A 94 24.04 28.35 -19.26
C ILE A 94 23.42 27.73 -18.01
N ARG A 95 23.63 28.36 -16.84
CA ARG A 95 22.90 28.04 -15.61
C ARG A 95 21.72 28.98 -15.48
N PHE A 96 20.52 28.44 -15.43
CA PHE A 96 19.31 29.18 -15.07
C PHE A 96 19.14 29.04 -13.55
N GLU A 97 19.06 30.17 -12.85
CA GLU A 97 18.59 30.18 -11.46
C GLU A 97 17.07 30.09 -11.50
N ASP A 98 16.52 29.08 -10.84
CA ASP A 98 15.09 28.99 -10.59
C ASP A 98 14.76 30.03 -9.50
N GLU A 99 13.96 31.04 -9.84
CA GLU A 99 13.31 31.94 -8.85
C GLU A 99 12.38 31.16 -7.89
#